data_AF-A0A7S3RM46-F1
#
_entry.id   AF-A0A7S3RM46-F1
#
_cell.length_a   1.000
_cell.length_b   1.000
_cell.length_c   1.000
_cell.angle_alpha   90.00
_cell.angle_beta   90.00
_cell.angle_gamma   90.00
#
_symmetry.space_group_name_H-M   'P 1'
#
loop_
_entity.id
_entity.type
_entity.pdbx_description
1 polymer ?
#
loop_
_entity_poly.entity_id
_entity_poly.type
_entity_poly.pdbx_seq_one_letter_code
_entity_poly.pdbx_strand_id
1 'polypeptide(L)'
;GGSLFDEEGAKIVPEIMEKAKAKGVEIVLPCDFVISSKFGEDGEIKTSTAAEGIPEGFMGLDCGPESIKKNAEAIAKSKTIIWNGPMGVFEMASFEKGTKDMMDRIVEVTKTGATTVIGGGDTATACKKYNT
;
A
#
# COMPACT_ATOMS: atom_id res chain seq x y z
N GLY A 1 8.31 15.77 -2.57
CA GLY A 1 8.39 15.81 -1.10
C GLY A 1 9.61 15.07 -0.61
N GLY A 2 9.69 14.81 0.71
CA GLY A 2 10.74 14.04 1.37
C GLY A 2 10.37 12.58 1.61
N SER A 3 9.59 11.98 0.70
CA SER A 3 9.29 10.54 0.76
C SER A 3 10.53 9.72 0.42
N LEU A 4 10.57 8.46 0.87
CA LEU A 4 11.66 7.55 0.54
C LEU A 4 11.80 7.40 -0.97
N PHE A 5 13.04 7.48 -1.45
CA PHE A 5 13.39 7.29 -2.85
C PHE A 5 14.59 6.35 -2.95
N ASP A 6 14.41 5.25 -3.67
CA ASP A 6 15.48 4.30 -3.97
C ASP A 6 16.04 4.61 -5.37
N GLU A 7 17.19 5.27 -5.40
CA GLU A 7 17.86 5.70 -6.63
C GLU A 7 18.30 4.52 -7.51
N GLU A 8 18.74 3.41 -6.91
CA GLU A 8 19.17 2.23 -7.67
C GLU A 8 17.95 1.44 -8.16
N GLY A 9 16.93 1.27 -7.32
CA GLY A 9 15.66 0.64 -7.70
C GLY A 9 14.93 1.41 -8.81
N ALA A 10 15.00 2.75 -8.81
CA ALA A 10 14.37 3.57 -9.86
C ALA A 10 14.89 3.24 -11.27
N LYS A 11 16.14 2.81 -11.41
CA LYS A 11 16.76 2.48 -12.71
C LYS A 11 16.12 1.25 -13.37
N ILE A 12 15.58 0.31 -12.58
CA ILE A 12 14.99 -0.94 -13.09
C ILE A 12 13.47 -0.86 -13.29
N VAL A 13 12.80 0.19 -12.78
CA VAL A 13 11.34 0.36 -12.90
C VAL A 13 10.85 0.31 -14.35
N PRO A 14 11.46 0.99 -15.34
CA PRO A 14 10.98 0.93 -16.73
C PRO A 14 10.92 -0.50 -17.28
N GLU A 15 11.95 -1.31 -17.01
CA GLU A 15 12.01 -2.71 -17.46
C GLU A 15 10.90 -3.56 -16.83
N ILE A 16 10.60 -3.36 -15.54
CA ILE A 16 9.52 -4.05 -14.84
C ILE A 16 8.16 -3.69 -15.47
N MET A 17 7.91 -2.41 -15.71
CA MET A 17 6.65 -1.93 -16.29
C MET A 17 6.45 -2.46 -17.72
N GLU A 18 7.50 -2.45 -18.54
CA GLU A 18 7.46 -3.01 -19.90
C GLU A 18 7.19 -4.52 -19.89
N LYS A 19 7.86 -5.27 -19.01
CA LYS A 19 7.67 -6.71 -18.87
C LYS A 19 6.26 -7.07 -18.39
N ALA A 20 5.70 -6.30 -17.45
CA ALA A 20 4.33 -6.47 -17.00
C ALA A 20 3.33 -6.25 -18.15
N LYS A 21 3.51 -5.15 -18.90
CA LYS A 21 2.69 -4.84 -20.09
C LYS A 21 2.78 -5.95 -21.14
N ALA A 22 3.97 -6.44 -21.45
CA ALA A 22 4.18 -7.52 -22.43
C ALA A 22 3.51 -8.84 -22.01
N LYS A 23 3.34 -9.08 -20.71
CA LYS A 23 2.65 -10.25 -20.16
C LYS A 23 1.16 -10.02 -19.88
N GLY A 24 0.63 -8.83 -20.16
CA GLY A 24 -0.75 -8.48 -19.82
C GLY A 24 -1.02 -8.46 -18.31
N VAL A 25 0.02 -8.21 -17.50
CA VAL A 25 -0.10 -8.06 -16.05
C VAL A 25 -0.47 -6.61 -15.74
N GLU A 26 -1.58 -6.42 -15.03
CA GLU A 26 -1.98 -5.12 -14.49
C GLU A 26 -1.14 -4.79 -13.25
N ILE A 27 -0.51 -3.60 -13.23
CA ILE A 27 0.16 -3.05 -12.06
C ILE A 27 -0.71 -1.93 -11.51
N VAL A 28 -1.23 -2.13 -10.30
CA VAL A 28 -2.02 -1.13 -9.57
C VAL A 28 -1.08 -0.35 -8.65
N LEU A 29 -0.92 0.95 -8.92
CA LEU A 29 -0.15 1.87 -8.08
C LEU A 29 -1.09 2.80 -7.30
N PRO A 30 -0.68 3.31 -6.12
CA PRO A 30 -1.43 4.33 -5.40
C PRO A 30 -1.65 5.59 -6.24
N CYS A 31 -2.81 6.21 -6.11
CA CYS A 31 -3.15 7.49 -6.74
C CYS A 31 -3.32 8.64 -5.75
N ASP A 32 -3.28 8.36 -4.47
CA ASP A 32 -3.37 9.31 -3.38
C ASP A 32 -2.69 8.74 -2.12
N PHE A 33 -2.33 9.64 -1.21
CA PHE A 33 -1.45 9.36 -0.08
C PHE A 33 -1.94 10.10 1.17
N VAL A 34 -1.75 9.49 2.33
CA VAL A 34 -1.72 10.18 3.62
C VAL A 34 -0.30 10.66 3.84
N ILE A 35 -0.12 11.96 3.97
CA ILE A 35 1.18 12.62 4.08
C ILE A 35 1.35 13.28 5.44
N SER A 36 2.58 13.32 5.95
CA SER A 36 2.97 14.03 7.16
C SER A 36 4.16 14.94 6.91
N SER A 37 4.26 16.05 7.63
CA SER A 37 5.45 16.93 7.60
C SER A 37 6.65 16.39 8.39
N LYS A 38 6.46 15.28 9.12
CA LYS A 38 7.50 14.55 9.83
C LYS A 38 7.28 13.05 9.68
N PHE A 39 8.33 12.26 9.90
CA PHE A 39 8.17 10.82 10.09
C PHE A 39 7.57 10.56 11.49
N GLY A 40 6.24 10.62 11.59
CA GLY A 40 5.55 10.51 12.86
C GLY A 40 4.17 11.15 12.86
N GLU A 41 3.44 10.86 13.94
CA GLU A 41 2.09 11.38 14.21
C GLU A 41 2.08 12.81 14.78
N ASP A 42 3.26 13.34 15.13
CA ASP A 42 3.44 14.70 15.65
C ASP A 42 3.66 15.76 14.55
N GLY A 43 3.57 15.35 13.28
CA GLY A 43 3.60 16.23 12.12
C GLY A 43 2.21 16.77 11.74
N GLU A 44 2.19 17.72 10.81
CA GLU A 44 0.95 18.11 10.11
C GLU A 44 0.55 16.97 9.18
N ILE A 45 -0.59 16.34 9.42
CA ILE A 45 -1.10 15.22 8.62
C ILE A 45 -2.21 15.72 7.69
N LYS A 46 -2.10 15.37 6.41
CA LYS A 46 -3.13 15.65 5.39
C LYS A 46 -3.10 14.62 4.28
N THR A 47 -3.97 14.77 3.29
CA THR A 47 -3.95 13.94 2.08
C THR A 47 -3.40 14.72 0.89
N SER A 48 -2.88 13.99 -0.09
CA SER A 48 -2.40 14.52 -1.36
C SER A 48 -2.60 13.48 -2.45
N THR A 49 -2.98 13.91 -3.64
CA THR A 49 -3.09 13.02 -4.81
C THR A 49 -1.76 12.91 -5.56
N ALA A 50 -1.59 11.84 -6.34
CA ALA A 50 -0.45 11.69 -7.24
C ALA A 50 -0.38 12.80 -8.30
N ALA A 51 -1.53 13.38 -8.69
CA ALA A 51 -1.61 14.48 -9.64
C ALA A 51 -1.16 15.81 -9.04
N GLU A 52 -1.51 16.08 -7.77
CA GLU A 52 -1.04 17.26 -7.03
C GLU A 52 0.43 17.13 -6.63
N GLY A 53 0.88 15.90 -6.38
CA GLY A 53 2.20 15.60 -5.88
C GLY A 53 2.36 15.92 -4.40
N ILE A 54 3.40 15.34 -3.78
CA ILE A 54 3.70 15.54 -2.36
C ILE A 54 4.55 16.81 -2.21
N PRO A 55 4.08 17.85 -1.46
CA PRO A 55 4.82 19.09 -1.26
C PRO A 55 6.20 18.89 -0.63
N GLU A 56 7.09 19.85 -0.81
CA GLU A 56 8.37 19.89 -0.09
C GLU A 56 8.14 19.89 1.43
N GLY A 57 8.99 19.18 2.18
CA GLY A 57 8.83 19.00 3.62
C GLY A 57 7.79 17.95 4.05
N PHE A 58 6.97 17.44 3.12
CA PHE A 58 6.01 16.36 3.40
C PHE A 58 6.48 15.01 2.83
N MET A 59 6.01 13.93 3.45
CA MET A 59 6.26 12.55 3.01
C MET A 59 5.00 11.69 3.13
N GLY A 60 4.81 10.76 2.18
CA GLY A 60 3.74 9.78 2.24
C GLY A 60 4.07 8.67 3.24
N LEU A 61 3.15 8.40 4.16
CA LEU A 61 3.29 7.40 5.21
C LEU A 61 2.20 6.32 5.17
N ASP A 62 1.12 6.53 4.42
CA ASP A 62 0.11 5.52 4.08
C ASP A 62 -0.53 5.84 2.72
N CYS A 63 -1.23 4.88 2.14
CA CYS A 63 -2.04 5.09 0.95
C CYS A 63 -3.35 5.83 1.28
N GLY A 64 -3.80 6.65 0.35
CA GLY A 64 -5.03 7.44 0.51
C GLY A 64 -6.31 6.63 0.24
N PRO A 65 -7.48 7.22 0.52
CA PRO A 65 -8.77 6.55 0.38
C PRO A 65 -9.09 6.04 -1.03
N GLU A 66 -8.66 6.71 -2.11
CA GLU A 66 -8.92 6.24 -3.47
C GLU A 66 -8.05 5.04 -3.83
N SER A 67 -6.81 5.01 -3.35
CA SER A 67 -5.90 3.88 -3.49
C SER A 67 -6.43 2.65 -2.75
N ILE A 68 -6.99 2.84 -1.56
CA ILE A 68 -7.65 1.78 -0.79
C ILE A 68 -8.80 1.15 -1.59
N LYS A 69 -9.64 1.98 -2.25
CA LYS A 69 -10.74 1.48 -3.10
C LYS A 69 -10.22 0.65 -4.27
N LYS A 70 -9.19 1.13 -4.98
CA LYS A 70 -8.57 0.40 -6.09
C LYS A 70 -8.00 -0.96 -5.64
N ASN A 71 -7.34 -0.99 -4.49
CA ASN A 71 -6.83 -2.23 -3.91
C ASN A 71 -7.98 -3.20 -3.57
N ALA A 72 -9.06 -2.70 -2.98
CA ALA A 72 -10.24 -3.52 -2.66
C ALA A 72 -10.87 -4.13 -3.92
N GLU A 73 -10.95 -3.37 -5.02
CA GLU A 73 -11.45 -3.88 -6.30
C GLU A 73 -10.56 -4.99 -6.88
N ALA A 74 -9.23 -4.84 -6.79
CA ALA A 74 -8.29 -5.86 -7.23
C ALA A 74 -8.39 -7.14 -6.37
N ILE A 75 -8.50 -6.98 -5.06
CA ILE A 75 -8.66 -8.09 -4.10
C ILE A 75 -9.96 -8.85 -4.37
N ALA A 76 -11.08 -8.15 -4.56
CA ALA A 76 -12.39 -8.77 -4.81
C ALA A 76 -12.43 -9.63 -6.09
N LYS A 77 -11.59 -9.32 -7.08
CA LYS A 77 -11.47 -10.07 -8.34
C LYS A 77 -10.52 -11.27 -8.23
N SER A 78 -9.77 -11.38 -7.13
CA SER A 78 -8.67 -12.34 -6.99
C SER A 78 -9.14 -13.68 -6.41
N LYS A 79 -8.68 -14.78 -7.01
CA LYS A 79 -8.90 -16.15 -6.49
C LYS A 79 -7.72 -16.66 -5.66
N THR A 80 -6.55 -16.10 -5.89
CA THR A 80 -5.31 -16.40 -5.17
C THR A 80 -4.59 -15.10 -4.89
N ILE A 81 -4.22 -14.89 -3.64
CA ILE A 81 -3.56 -13.66 -3.17
C ILE A 81 -2.28 -14.04 -2.45
N ILE A 82 -1.18 -13.40 -2.83
CA ILE A 82 0.08 -13.45 -2.10
C ILE A 82 0.36 -12.03 -1.63
N TRP A 83 0.34 -11.82 -0.32
CA TRP A 83 0.56 -10.50 0.26
C TRP A 83 1.86 -10.47 1.05
N ASN A 84 2.76 -9.56 0.66
CA ASN A 84 4.06 -9.35 1.30
C ASN A 84 4.38 -7.85 1.30
N GLY A 85 4.33 -7.23 2.48
CA GLY A 85 4.54 -5.79 2.71
C GLY A 85 3.25 -5.03 3.08
N PRO A 86 3.21 -4.37 4.26
CA PRO A 86 2.15 -3.41 4.60
C PRO A 86 2.02 -2.26 3.59
N MET A 87 0.90 -1.52 3.64
CA MET A 87 0.61 -0.41 2.71
C MET A 87 1.15 0.95 3.18
N GLY A 88 1.53 1.03 4.45
CA GLY A 88 1.99 2.23 5.13
C GLY A 88 2.72 1.89 6.42
N VAL A 89 3.08 2.91 7.19
CA VAL A 89 3.75 2.80 8.50
C VAL A 89 2.73 2.38 9.57
N PHE A 90 2.26 1.15 9.45
CA PHE A 90 1.11 0.62 10.19
C PHE A 90 1.33 0.55 11.70
N GLU A 91 2.56 0.70 12.18
CA GLU A 91 2.91 0.82 13.58
C GLU A 91 2.30 2.08 14.22
N MET A 92 2.03 3.12 13.42
CA MET A 92 1.45 4.39 13.84
C MET A 92 -0.03 4.47 13.47
N ALA A 93 -0.90 4.80 14.42
CA ALA A 93 -2.36 4.74 14.22
C ALA A 93 -2.86 5.65 13.10
N SER A 94 -2.22 6.80 12.90
CA SER A 94 -2.55 7.76 11.84
C SER A 94 -2.21 7.26 10.43
N PHE A 95 -1.40 6.20 10.30
CA PHE A 95 -0.87 5.68 9.03
C PHE A 95 -1.12 4.18 8.84
N GLU A 96 -2.08 3.62 9.59
CA GLU A 96 -2.35 2.18 9.56
C GLU A 96 -3.55 1.79 8.70
N LYS A 97 -4.35 2.77 8.28
CA LYS A 97 -5.67 2.54 7.67
C LYS A 97 -5.55 1.72 6.37
N GLY A 98 -4.60 2.04 5.51
CA GLY A 98 -4.37 1.30 4.27
C GLY A 98 -4.05 -0.17 4.50
N THR A 99 -3.18 -0.44 5.48
CA THR A 99 -2.79 -1.82 5.84
C THR A 99 -3.97 -2.57 6.45
N LYS A 100 -4.71 -1.93 7.36
CA LYS A 100 -5.87 -2.55 8.02
C LYS A 100 -6.99 -2.85 7.02
N ASP A 101 -7.33 -1.92 6.15
CA ASP A 101 -8.35 -2.14 5.12
C ASP A 101 -7.94 -3.26 4.17
N MET A 102 -6.66 -3.30 3.76
CA MET A 102 -6.16 -4.39 2.91
C MET A 102 -6.31 -5.76 3.60
N MET A 103 -5.93 -5.86 4.89
CA MET A 103 -6.11 -7.08 5.69
C MET A 103 -7.58 -7.51 5.74
N ASP A 104 -8.49 -6.59 6.06
CA ASP A 104 -9.91 -6.90 6.22
C ASP A 104 -10.54 -7.41 4.92
N ARG A 105 -10.16 -6.84 3.77
CA ARG A 105 -10.62 -7.31 2.45
C ARG A 105 -10.04 -8.67 2.08
N ILE A 106 -8.76 -8.91 2.38
CA ILE A 106 -8.14 -10.22 2.15
C ILE A 106 -8.86 -11.27 2.98
N VAL A 107 -9.11 -11.03 4.27
CA VAL A 107 -9.86 -11.94 5.15
C VAL A 107 -11.26 -12.22 4.62
N GLU A 108 -11.96 -11.18 4.17
CA GLU A 108 -13.30 -11.30 3.58
C GLU A 108 -13.29 -12.27 2.40
N VAL A 109 -12.40 -12.08 1.43
CA VAL A 109 -12.35 -12.96 0.26
C VAL A 109 -11.83 -14.36 0.59
N THR A 110 -10.93 -14.51 1.57
CA THR A 110 -10.50 -15.84 2.08
C THR A 110 -11.69 -16.63 2.61
N LYS A 111 -12.56 -16.00 3.40
CA LYS A 111 -13.78 -16.64 3.93
C LYS A 111 -14.73 -17.09 2.81
N THR A 112 -14.68 -16.44 1.65
CA THR A 112 -15.48 -16.79 0.47
C THR A 112 -14.79 -17.78 -0.48
N GLY A 113 -13.59 -18.28 -0.12
CA GLY A 113 -12.91 -19.36 -0.83
C GLY A 113 -11.67 -18.94 -1.64
N ALA A 114 -11.23 -17.68 -1.57
CA ALA A 114 -9.94 -17.30 -2.13
C ALA A 114 -8.79 -17.95 -1.34
N THR A 115 -7.74 -18.41 -2.04
CA THR A 115 -6.51 -18.88 -1.39
C THR A 115 -5.62 -17.68 -1.08
N THR A 116 -5.23 -17.50 0.18
CA THR A 116 -4.43 -16.34 0.60
C THR A 116 -3.18 -16.76 1.33
N VAL A 117 -2.03 -16.23 0.92
CA VAL A 117 -0.72 -16.48 1.51
C VAL A 117 -0.15 -15.16 2.02
N ILE A 118 0.16 -15.11 3.31
CA ILE A 118 0.88 -14.00 3.92
C ILE A 118 2.37 -14.33 3.95
N GLY A 119 3.18 -13.43 3.40
CA GLY A 119 4.64 -13.50 3.43
C GLY A 119 5.24 -12.26 4.09
N GLY A 120 6.45 -12.40 4.65
CA GLY A 120 7.17 -11.30 5.28
C GLY A 120 6.91 -11.15 6.78
N GLY A 121 7.94 -10.69 7.51
CA GLY A 121 7.87 -10.52 8.97
C GLY A 121 6.89 -9.43 9.40
N ASP A 122 6.86 -8.30 8.67
CA ASP A 122 6.02 -7.16 9.02
C ASP A 122 4.55 -7.41 8.72
N THR A 123 4.23 -8.08 7.60
CA THR A 123 2.85 -8.47 7.30
C THR A 123 2.33 -9.49 8.32
N ALA A 124 3.16 -10.44 8.77
CA ALA A 124 2.79 -11.34 9.86
C ALA A 124 2.59 -10.59 11.19
N THR A 125 3.36 -9.53 11.45
CA THR A 125 3.18 -8.64 12.61
C THR A 125 1.87 -7.86 12.51
N ALA A 126 1.48 -7.39 11.32
CA ALA A 126 0.18 -6.77 11.09
C ALA A 126 -0.98 -7.74 11.38
N CYS A 127 -0.91 -9.01 10.95
CA CYS A 127 -1.91 -10.03 11.31
C CYS A 127 -2.07 -10.17 12.82
N LYS A 128 -0.95 -10.24 13.55
CA LYS A 128 -0.95 -10.32 15.02
C LYS A 128 -1.56 -9.06 15.66
N LYS A 129 -1.18 -7.86 15.19
CA LYS A 129 -1.70 -6.57 15.68
C LYS A 129 -3.22 -6.50 15.54
N TYR A 130 -3.77 -7.00 14.42
CA TYR A 130 -5.20 -6.92 14.12
C TYR A 130 -5.99 -8.18 14.51
N ASN A 131 -5.34 -9.15 15.14
CA ASN A 131 -5.94 -10.42 15.57
C ASN A 131 -6.70 -11.13 14.44
N THR A 132 -6.00 -11.36 13.32
CA THR A 132 -6.52 -11.93 12.07
C THR A 132 -5.87 -13.26 11.75
#